data_AF-A0A7G8H9H3-F1
#
_entry.id   AF-A0A7G8H9H3-F1
#
_cell.length_a   1.000
_cell.length_b   1.000
_cell.length_c   1.000
_cell.angle_alpha   90.00
_cell.angle_beta   90.00
_cell.angle_gamma   90.00
#
_symmetry.space_group_name_H-M   'P 1'
#
loop_
_entity.id
_entity.type
_entity.pdbx_description
1 polymer ?
#
loop_
_entity_poly.entity_id
_entity_poly.type
_entity_poly.pdbx_seq_one_letter_code
_entity_poly.pdbx_strand_id
1 'polypeptide(L)'
;MAPSEREILAASAGWVAVTLNVVPGLGAGYLYQRRWKAYWITSALATTWFVLGAVLGQGAEAGEDIQNQLIGLLGLVALAAGTAVEAGLAAKKSREQN
;
A
#
# COMPACT_ATOMS: atom_id res chain seq x y z
N MET A 1 -26.65 13.96 7.14
CA MET A 1 -25.42 14.51 6.52
C MET A 1 -24.43 13.37 6.38
N ALA A 2 -23.69 13.28 5.28
CA ALA A 2 -22.63 12.27 5.17
C ALA A 2 -21.39 12.74 5.93
N PRO A 3 -20.67 11.85 6.65
CA PRO A 3 -19.45 12.21 7.36
C PRO A 3 -18.35 12.66 6.38
N SER A 4 -17.61 13.68 6.78
CA SER A 4 -16.43 14.19 6.09
C SER A 4 -15.27 13.19 6.11
N GLU A 5 -14.29 13.36 5.21
CA GLU A 5 -13.10 12.49 5.17
C GLU A 5 -12.35 12.45 6.51
N ARG A 6 -12.29 13.58 7.23
CA ARG A 6 -11.64 13.66 8.55
C ARG A 6 -12.40 12.88 9.61
N GLU A 7 -13.72 12.98 9.64
CA GLU A 7 -14.56 12.23 10.58
C GLU A 7 -14.45 10.71 10.34
N ILE A 8 -14.40 10.30 9.07
CA ILE A 8 -14.15 8.90 8.69
C ILE A 8 -12.77 8.45 9.18
N LEU A 9 -11.73 9.26 8.97
CA LEU A 9 -10.38 8.92 9.41
C LEU A 9 -10.24 8.82 10.92
N ALA A 10 -10.86 9.75 11.65
CA ALA A 10 -10.80 9.77 13.11
C ALA A 10 -11.53 8.57 13.72
N ALA A 11 -12.67 8.18 13.12
CA ALA A 11 -13.42 6.99 13.48
C ALA A 11 -12.73 5.67 13.07
N SER A 12 -11.81 5.72 12.10
CA SER A 12 -11.09 4.54 11.61
C SER A 12 -10.14 3.98 12.67
N ALA A 13 -10.03 2.66 12.76
CA ALA A 13 -9.01 2.01 13.57
C ALA A 13 -7.66 1.99 12.83
N GLY A 14 -6.66 2.71 13.34
CA GLY A 14 -5.33 2.80 12.72
C GLY A 14 -4.67 1.42 12.52
N TRP A 15 -4.81 0.51 13.48
CA TRP A 15 -4.29 -0.86 13.35
C TRP A 15 -4.98 -1.65 12.23
N VAL A 16 -6.29 -1.45 12.00
CA VAL A 16 -7.01 -2.09 10.88
C VAL A 16 -6.48 -1.58 9.56
N ALA A 17 -6.26 -0.26 9.43
CA ALA A 17 -5.69 0.33 8.24
C ALA A 17 -4.25 -0.16 7.95
N VAL A 18 -3.46 -0.36 9.00
CA VAL A 18 -2.11 -0.98 8.91
C VAL A 18 -2.24 -2.42 8.41
N THR A 19 -3.03 -3.26 9.08
CA THR A 19 -3.21 -4.67 8.71
C THR A 19 -3.71 -4.82 7.28
N LEU A 20 -4.66 -4.01 6.84
CA LEU A 20 -5.22 -4.09 5.49
C LEU A 20 -4.19 -3.79 4.39
N ASN A 21 -3.25 -2.86 4.62
CA ASN A 21 -2.17 -2.61 3.66
C ASN A 21 -1.15 -3.77 3.57
N VAL A 22 -1.14 -4.67 4.55
CA VAL A 22 -0.31 -5.88 4.56
C VAL A 22 -1.09 -7.10 4.04
N VAL A 23 -2.34 -7.28 4.47
CA VAL A 23 -3.23 -8.39 4.08
C VAL A 23 -4.68 -7.88 4.01
N PRO A 24 -5.38 -7.91 2.85
CA PRO A 24 -5.06 -8.63 1.62
C PRO A 24 -4.02 -7.96 0.72
N GLY A 25 -3.58 -6.74 1.03
CA GLY A 25 -2.41 -6.13 0.39
C GLY A 25 -2.57 -4.69 -0.08
N LEU A 26 -1.54 -4.24 -0.79
CA LEU A 26 -1.21 -2.89 -1.22
C LEU A 26 -2.41 -1.96 -1.44
N GLY A 27 -2.58 -1.00 -0.52
CA GLY A 27 -3.58 0.06 -0.64
C GLY A 27 -4.96 -0.28 -0.05
N ALA A 28 -5.22 -1.50 0.42
CA ALA A 28 -6.55 -1.83 0.97
C ALA A 28 -6.87 -1.07 2.27
N GLY A 29 -5.86 -0.66 3.04
CA GLY A 29 -6.09 0.24 4.19
C GLY A 29 -6.58 1.64 3.78
N TYR A 30 -6.22 2.10 2.57
CA TYR A 30 -6.76 3.35 2.03
C TYR A 30 -8.23 3.22 1.64
N LEU A 31 -8.67 2.07 1.14
CA LEU A 31 -10.08 1.81 0.86
C LEU A 31 -10.91 1.87 2.15
N TYR A 32 -10.41 1.25 3.21
CA TYR A 32 -11.03 1.33 4.54
C TYR A 32 -11.15 2.76 5.06
N GLN A 33 -10.10 3.57 4.86
CA GLN A 33 -10.09 4.99 5.21
C GLN A 33 -10.79 5.90 4.17
N ARG A 34 -11.35 5.34 3.10
CA ARG A 34 -11.96 6.06 1.96
C ARG A 34 -11.01 7.05 1.25
N ARG A 35 -9.70 6.82 1.32
CA ARG A 35 -8.64 7.63 0.71
C ARG A 35 -8.32 7.19 -0.72
N TRP A 36 -9.28 7.39 -1.63
CA TRP A 36 -9.21 6.91 -3.02
C TRP A 36 -7.96 7.34 -3.79
N LYS A 37 -7.50 8.58 -3.62
CA LYS A 37 -6.30 9.08 -4.31
C LYS A 37 -5.05 8.28 -3.93
N ALA A 38 -4.88 8.00 -2.64
CA ALA A 38 -3.73 7.22 -2.14
C ALA A 38 -3.79 5.78 -2.67
N TYR A 39 -4.99 5.16 -2.67
CA TYR A 39 -5.22 3.85 -3.27
C TYR A 39 -4.78 3.79 -4.73
N TRP A 40 -5.25 4.72 -5.57
CA TRP A 40 -4.91 4.71 -7.00
C TRP A 40 -3.42 4.93 -7.28
N ILE A 41 -2.75 5.77 -6.49
CA ILE A 41 -1.30 5.96 -6.58
C ILE A 41 -0.57 4.65 -6.23
N THR A 42 -0.94 4.00 -5.13
CA THR A 42 -0.33 2.72 -4.73
C THR A 42 -0.54 1.64 -5.79
N SER A 43 -1.75 1.54 -6.36
CA SER A 43 -2.05 0.59 -7.44
C SER A 43 -1.22 0.87 -8.70
N ALA A 44 -1.06 2.13 -9.09
CA ALA A 44 -0.24 2.51 -10.24
C ALA A 44 1.25 2.16 -10.00
N LEU A 45 1.78 2.43 -8.80
CA LEU A 45 3.16 2.10 -8.43
C LEU A 45 3.39 0.58 -8.42
N ALA A 46 2.50 -0.18 -7.78
CA ALA A 46 2.57 -1.63 -7.74
C ALA A 46 2.52 -2.23 -9.14
N THR A 47 1.58 -1.77 -9.98
CA THR A 47 1.45 -2.22 -11.37
C THR A 47 2.70 -1.90 -12.18
N THR A 48 3.23 -0.68 -12.05
CA THR A 48 4.46 -0.27 -12.73
C THR A 48 5.64 -1.14 -12.30
N TRP A 49 5.76 -1.44 -11.00
CA TRP A 49 6.80 -2.32 -10.47
C TRP A 49 6.71 -3.73 -11.06
N PHE A 50 5.51 -4.31 -11.13
CA PHE A 50 5.30 -5.63 -11.75
C PHE A 50 5.61 -5.63 -13.25
N VAL A 51 5.14 -4.63 -13.99
CA VAL A 51 5.41 -4.51 -15.43
C VAL A 51 6.91 -4.35 -15.70
N LEU A 52 7.59 -3.50 -14.94
CA LEU A 52 9.04 -3.33 -15.05
C LEU A 52 9.78 -4.63 -14.70
N GLY A 53 9.39 -5.32 -13.62
CA GLY A 53 9.96 -6.61 -13.27
C GLY A 53 9.78 -7.65 -14.37
N ALA A 54 8.61 -7.71 -15.00
CA ALA A 54 8.34 -8.63 -16.10
C ALA A 54 9.16 -8.30 -17.37
N VAL A 55 9.30 -7.01 -17.70
CA VAL A 55 10.10 -6.56 -18.86
C VAL A 55 11.59 -6.78 -18.64
N LEU A 56 12.09 -6.45 -17.44
CA LEU A 56 13.51 -6.58 -17.11
C LEU A 56 13.95 -8.02 -16.86
N GLY A 57 13.03 -8.90 -16.44
CA GLY A 57 13.30 -10.32 -16.25
C GLY A 57 13.28 -11.14 -17.56
N GLN A 58 13.01 -10.53 -18.72
CA GLN A 58 12.99 -11.27 -19.98
C GLN A 58 14.38 -11.80 -20.32
N GLY A 59 14.48 -13.12 -20.51
CA GLY A 59 15.73 -13.78 -20.91
C GLY A 59 16.73 -14.01 -19.77
N ALA A 60 16.31 -13.85 -18.52
CA ALA A 60 17.11 -14.20 -17.35
C ALA A 60 17.40 -15.72 -17.32
N GLU A 61 18.61 -16.10 -16.95
CA GLU A 61 18.93 -17.51 -16.67
C GLU A 61 18.31 -17.94 -15.33
N ALA A 62 18.17 -19.25 -15.10
CA ALA A 62 17.48 -19.78 -13.90
C ALA A 62 18.05 -19.28 -12.56
N GLY A 63 19.34 -18.92 -12.50
CA GLY A 63 19.95 -18.29 -11.31
C GLY A 63 19.55 -16.82 -11.13
N GLU A 64 19.41 -16.08 -12.22
CA GLU A 64 18.97 -14.68 -12.23
C GLU A 64 17.46 -14.56 -11.97
N ASP A 65 16.66 -15.57 -12.36
CA ASP A 65 15.22 -15.63 -12.09
C ASP A 65 14.88 -15.56 -10.60
N ILE A 66 15.60 -16.31 -9.75
CA ILE A 66 15.37 -16.30 -8.30
C ILE A 66 15.70 -14.92 -7.72
N GLN A 67 16.82 -14.33 -8.14
CA GLN A 67 17.22 -13.01 -7.70
C GLN A 67 16.19 -11.94 -8.11
N ASN A 68 15.72 -11.99 -9.36
CA ASN A 68 14.71 -11.07 -9.88
C ASN A 68 13.37 -11.19 -9.13
N GLN A 69 12.95 -12.42 -8.79
CA GLN A 69 11.76 -12.65 -7.97
C GLN A 69 11.91 -12.08 -6.56
N LEU A 70 13.07 -12.25 -5.92
CA LEU A 70 13.35 -11.69 -4.59
C LEU A 70 13.34 -10.16 -4.61
N ILE A 71 13.92 -9.54 -5.62
CA ILE A 71 13.87 -8.08 -5.83
C ILE A 71 12.41 -7.64 -6.00
N GLY A 72 11.64 -8.35 -6.82
CA GLY A 72 10.22 -8.12 -7.02
C GLY A 72 9.45 -8.13 -5.70
N LEU A 73 9.60 -9.20 -4.90
CA LEU A 73 8.98 -9.37 -3.59
C LEU A 73 9.39 -8.29 -2.59
N LEU A 74 10.69 -7.97 -2.51
CA LEU A 74 11.20 -6.92 -1.61
C LEU A 74 10.58 -5.55 -1.93
N GLY A 75 10.42 -5.22 -3.21
CA GLY A 75 9.74 -3.99 -3.63
C GLY A 75 8.29 -3.93 -3.15
N LEU A 76 7.55 -5.04 -3.24
CA LEU A 76 6.16 -5.13 -2.77
C LEU A 76 6.08 -5.03 -1.24
N VAL A 77 6.98 -5.69 -0.52
CA VAL A 77 7.05 -5.62 0.95
C VAL A 77 7.36 -4.19 1.39
N ALA A 78 8.31 -3.51 0.73
CA ALA A 78 8.63 -2.12 1.02
C ALA A 78 7.42 -1.19 0.78
N LEU A 79 6.68 -1.39 -0.32
CA LEU A 79 5.48 -0.63 -0.63
C LEU A 79 4.36 -0.89 0.40
N ALA A 80 4.17 -2.14 0.81
CA ALA A 80 3.19 -2.52 1.84
C ALA A 80 3.54 -1.88 3.19
N ALA A 81 4.80 -1.93 3.61
CA ALA A 81 5.26 -1.32 4.85
C ALA A 81 5.06 0.21 4.82
N GLY A 82 5.45 0.88 3.75
CA GLY A 82 5.29 2.32 3.60
C GLY A 82 3.83 2.77 3.65
N THR A 83 2.95 2.06 2.93
CA THR A 83 1.51 2.38 2.91
C THR A 83 0.81 2.06 4.23
N ALA A 84 1.23 1.00 4.92
CA ALA A 84 0.72 0.67 6.24
C ALA A 84 1.09 1.75 7.28
N VAL A 85 2.35 2.17 7.31
CA VAL A 85 2.82 3.25 8.22
C VAL A 85 2.08 4.55 7.93
N GLU A 86 1.97 4.93 6.67
CA GLU A 86 1.29 6.16 6.27
C GLU A 86 -0.20 6.15 6.68
N ALA A 87 -0.91 5.05 6.43
CA ALA A 87 -2.32 4.91 6.82
C ALA A 87 -2.50 4.95 8.35
N GLY A 88 -1.62 4.31 9.11
CA GLY A 88 -1.65 4.34 10.57
C GLY A 88 -1.41 5.74 11.13
N LEU A 89 -0.41 6.47 10.59
CA LEU A 89 -0.10 7.85 10.99
C LEU A 89 -1.24 8.80 10.65
N ALA A 90 -1.88 8.65 9.50
CA ALA A 90 -3.01 9.47 9.10
C ALA A 90 -4.18 9.33 10.09
N ALA A 91 -4.52 8.09 10.48
CA ALA A 91 -5.55 7.83 11.49
C ALA A 91 -5.19 8.48 12.85
N LYS A 92 -3.94 8.32 13.32
CA LYS A 92 -3.49 8.94 14.56
C LYS A 92 -3.61 10.47 14.52
N LYS A 93 -3.08 11.10 13.47
CA LYS A 93 -3.09 12.56 13.30
C LYS A 93 -4.50 13.13 13.23
N SER A 94 -5.45 12.44 12.60
CA SER A 94 -6.84 12.89 12.53
C SER A 94 -7.54 12.94 13.89
N ARG A 95 -7.13 12.10 14.84
CA ARG A 95 -7.67 12.08 16.20
C ARG A 95 -7.08 13.17 17.09
N GLU A 96 -5.83 13.55 16.85
CA GLU A 96 -5.17 14.65 17.57
C GLU A 96 -5.65 16.04 17.12
N GLN A 97 -6.33 16.12 15.97
CA GLN A 97 -6.81 17.36 15.35
C GLN A 97 -8.33 17.57 15.43
N ASN A 98 -9.05 16.62 16.03
CA ASN A 98 -10.48 16.73 16.36
C ASN A 98 -10.63 17.12 17.83
#